data_AF-A0A2M7MHH8-F1
#
_entry.id   AF-A0A2M7MHH8-F1
#
_cell.length_a   1.000
_cell.length_b   1.000
_cell.length_c   1.000
_cell.angle_alpha   90.00
_cell.angle_beta   90.00
_cell.angle_gamma   90.00
#
_symmetry.space_group_name_H-M   'P 1'
#
loop_
_entity.id
_entity.type
_entity.pdbx_description
1 polymer ?
#
loop_
_entity_poly.entity_id
_entity_poly.type
_entity_poly.pdbx_seq_one_letter_code
_entity_poly.pdbx_strand_id
1 'polypeptide(L)'
;MISFVDDKKININGVQGKQVVISGAGEMFYAYIFPVKNYLVIINYDYGKNDKDKETVDRIINTFKSNASSTVFNEERQFSNSNNPKFSFQAGKNWAIMTNNSKTVSAYVFHKNIKGAFVKFEASRITEDTKNLNNDEFLAYVKQQLAEANQIVSRLDLKGEIVKSDAHYKINNEVDNVIMVESVAKSISSGKTIDQALTYTIKLAREYLIVTLDLYSENQTEFNTVKSELNSMLQSLSLSAKPLATITPMIDNKFASRLKGKLLLQVEDRGRIWYVNPNNAKRHEVTFANALNLFQRLALGISNTDLYKILTHPESVSRDVDTDGDGFLDRSEVEAGYNPEIASNPKHRGNDKIKYNTSLANRLKGKLLLQVENKGRIWYVDFEGKRWEVTWKNLMDLFRKLALGITNNDLSQIDIGN
;
A
#
# COMPACT_ATOMS: atom_id res chain seq x y z
N MET A 1 -6.87 -32.67 30.02
CA MET A 1 -5.75 -33.36 29.34
C MET A 1 -6.20 -33.59 27.91
N ILE A 2 -5.41 -33.20 26.91
CA ILE A 2 -5.76 -33.50 25.50
C ILE A 2 -5.35 -34.94 25.24
N SER A 3 -6.25 -35.77 24.71
CA SER A 3 -5.98 -37.17 24.38
C SER A 3 -6.47 -37.52 22.98
N PHE A 4 -5.69 -38.31 22.25
CA PHE A 4 -6.17 -38.98 21.05
C PHE A 4 -7.12 -40.10 21.48
N VAL A 5 -8.37 -40.01 21.04
CA VAL A 5 -9.43 -40.96 21.39
C VAL A 5 -9.52 -42.05 20.33
N ASP A 6 -9.38 -41.69 19.06
CA ASP A 6 -9.44 -42.63 17.94
C ASP A 6 -8.66 -42.08 16.73
N ASP A 7 -8.10 -42.97 15.91
CA ASP A 7 -7.58 -42.65 14.59
C ASP A 7 -7.85 -43.76 13.57
N LYS A 8 -8.36 -43.36 12.40
CA LYS A 8 -8.74 -44.29 11.33
C LYS A 8 -8.10 -43.85 10.02
N LYS A 9 -7.43 -44.79 9.33
CA LYS A 9 -6.98 -44.57 7.95
C LYS A 9 -8.18 -44.43 7.02
N ILE A 10 -8.17 -43.41 6.18
CA ILE A 10 -9.25 -43.09 5.24
C ILE A 10 -8.68 -42.81 3.85
N ASN A 11 -9.52 -43.03 2.84
CA ASN A 11 -9.23 -42.70 1.45
C ASN A 11 -10.45 -42.00 0.87
N ILE A 12 -10.31 -40.73 0.49
CA ILE A 12 -11.37 -39.93 -0.12
C ILE A 12 -10.90 -39.50 -1.51
N ASN A 13 -11.61 -39.95 -2.55
CA ASN A 13 -11.31 -39.67 -3.96
C ASN A 13 -9.83 -39.90 -4.35
N GLY A 14 -9.21 -40.96 -3.81
CA GLY A 14 -7.81 -41.30 -4.07
C GLY A 14 -6.80 -40.56 -3.18
N VAL A 15 -7.24 -39.67 -2.29
CA VAL A 15 -6.39 -38.99 -1.31
C VAL A 15 -6.37 -39.78 -0.01
N GLN A 16 -5.22 -40.34 0.32
CA GLN A 16 -5.01 -41.05 1.58
C GLN A 16 -4.86 -40.05 2.73
N GLY A 17 -5.48 -40.35 3.87
CA GLY A 17 -5.42 -39.52 5.06
C GLY A 17 -5.79 -40.29 6.33
N LYS A 18 -6.01 -39.54 7.40
CA LYS A 18 -6.51 -40.06 8.67
C LYS A 18 -7.73 -39.26 9.13
N GLN A 19 -8.72 -39.95 9.66
CA GLN A 19 -9.72 -39.35 10.52
C GLN A 19 -9.20 -39.48 11.96
N VAL A 20 -9.22 -38.40 12.73
CA VAL A 20 -8.77 -38.36 14.11
C VAL A 20 -9.87 -37.81 15.00
N VAL A 21 -9.97 -38.36 16.20
CA VAL A 21 -10.84 -37.86 17.25
C VAL A 21 -9.98 -37.51 18.46
N ILE A 22 -10.09 -36.27 18.91
CA ILE A 22 -9.30 -35.71 20.00
C ILE A 22 -10.26 -35.26 21.10
N SER A 23 -10.02 -35.64 22.35
CA SER A 23 -10.75 -35.09 23.49
C SER A 23 -9.93 -33.98 24.14
N GLY A 24 -10.56 -32.86 24.47
CA GLY A 24 -9.94 -31.74 25.17
C GLY A 24 -10.97 -30.89 25.89
N ALA A 25 -10.68 -30.45 27.11
CA ALA A 25 -11.57 -29.59 27.91
C ALA A 25 -13.02 -30.12 28.10
N GLY A 26 -13.22 -31.45 28.04
CA GLY A 26 -14.55 -32.06 28.15
C GLY A 26 -15.32 -32.15 26.83
N GLU A 27 -14.72 -31.69 25.73
CA GLU A 27 -15.29 -31.74 24.38
C GLU A 27 -14.55 -32.74 23.48
N MET A 28 -15.21 -33.12 22.39
CA MET A 28 -14.68 -34.00 21.35
C MET A 28 -14.49 -33.21 20.07
N PHE A 29 -13.28 -33.28 19.51
CA PHE A 29 -12.89 -32.61 18.29
C PHE A 29 -12.64 -33.66 17.21
N TYR A 30 -13.26 -33.45 16.06
CA TYR A 30 -13.17 -34.37 14.93
C TYR A 30 -12.46 -33.69 13.78
N ALA A 31 -11.46 -34.38 13.22
CA ALA A 31 -10.73 -33.86 12.07
C ALA A 31 -10.39 -34.95 11.07
N TYR A 32 -10.38 -34.58 9.80
CA TYR A 32 -9.66 -35.33 8.76
C TYR A 32 -8.34 -34.64 8.47
N ILE A 33 -7.28 -35.41 8.34
CA ILE A 33 -5.92 -34.94 8.09
C ILE A 33 -5.41 -35.62 6.81
N PHE A 34 -5.09 -34.81 5.80
CA PHE A 34 -4.57 -35.27 4.51
C PHE A 34 -3.20 -34.63 4.24
N PRO A 35 -2.13 -35.42 4.07
CA PRO A 35 -0.89 -34.90 3.49
C PRO A 35 -1.09 -34.67 1.99
N VAL A 36 -0.95 -33.42 1.55
CA VAL A 36 -1.09 -33.02 0.13
C VAL A 36 0.15 -32.23 -0.29
N LYS A 37 1.04 -32.89 -1.04
CA LYS A 37 2.35 -32.33 -1.44
C LYS A 37 3.12 -31.86 -0.19
N ASN A 38 3.41 -30.56 -0.10
CA ASN A 38 4.14 -29.94 1.01
C ASN A 38 3.21 -29.33 2.08
N TYR A 39 1.92 -29.67 2.05
CA TYR A 39 0.90 -29.12 2.93
C TYR A 39 0.20 -30.22 3.72
N LEU A 40 -0.26 -29.87 4.91
CA LEU A 40 -1.20 -30.66 5.69
C LEU A 40 -2.58 -30.00 5.59
N VAL A 41 -3.54 -30.69 4.98
CA VAL A 41 -4.93 -30.22 4.94
C VAL A 41 -5.66 -30.83 6.13
N ILE A 42 -6.19 -29.96 6.99
CA ILE A 42 -6.97 -30.36 8.17
C ILE A 42 -8.41 -29.89 7.95
N ILE A 43 -9.34 -30.82 7.95
CA ILE A 43 -10.78 -30.54 7.86
C ILE A 43 -11.39 -30.84 9.22
N ASN A 44 -11.61 -29.80 10.01
CA ASN A 44 -12.37 -29.89 11.26
C ASN A 44 -13.86 -29.87 10.94
N TYR A 45 -14.66 -30.65 11.67
CA TYR A 45 -16.09 -30.72 11.44
C TYR A 45 -16.88 -30.98 12.72
N ASP A 46 -18.15 -30.58 12.69
CA ASP A 46 -19.15 -30.79 13.74
C ASP A 46 -20.47 -31.16 13.05
N TYR A 47 -21.16 -32.20 13.53
CA TYR A 47 -22.42 -32.66 12.93
C TYR A 47 -23.65 -31.90 13.43
N GLY A 48 -23.44 -30.83 14.20
CA GLY A 48 -24.48 -30.12 14.91
C GLY A 48 -24.99 -30.90 16.11
N LYS A 49 -25.86 -30.23 16.87
CA LYS A 49 -26.55 -30.85 18.02
C LYS A 49 -27.33 -32.09 17.57
N ASN A 50 -27.06 -33.23 18.21
CA ASN A 50 -27.66 -34.53 17.92
C ASN A 50 -27.44 -35.01 16.47
N ASP A 51 -26.28 -34.72 15.90
CA ASP A 51 -25.87 -35.16 14.55
C ASP A 51 -26.81 -34.74 13.40
N LYS A 52 -27.61 -33.69 13.60
CA LYS A 52 -28.63 -33.24 12.64
C LYS A 52 -28.07 -32.93 11.23
N ASP A 53 -26.82 -32.53 11.13
CA ASP A 53 -26.17 -32.09 9.89
C ASP A 53 -25.22 -33.17 9.31
N LYS A 54 -25.18 -34.37 9.94
CA LYS A 54 -24.22 -35.42 9.63
C LYS A 54 -24.14 -35.79 8.16
N GLU A 55 -25.28 -36.09 7.53
CA GLU A 55 -25.31 -36.45 6.11
C GLU A 55 -24.75 -35.35 5.20
N THR A 56 -25.04 -34.09 5.52
CA THR A 56 -24.56 -32.94 4.74
C THR A 56 -23.06 -32.76 4.90
N VAL A 57 -22.56 -32.82 6.13
CA VAL A 57 -21.13 -32.72 6.44
C VAL A 57 -20.36 -33.86 5.76
N ASP A 58 -20.82 -35.10 5.90
CA ASP A 58 -20.20 -36.26 5.27
C ASP A 58 -20.16 -36.12 3.75
N ARG A 59 -21.25 -35.64 3.13
CA ARG A 59 -21.30 -35.38 1.68
C ARG A 59 -20.25 -34.36 1.26
N ILE A 60 -20.10 -33.26 2.00
CA ILE A 60 -19.10 -32.21 1.72
C ILE A 60 -17.68 -32.78 1.82
N ILE A 61 -17.37 -33.47 2.91
CA ILE A 61 -16.03 -34.04 3.14
C ILE A 61 -15.66 -35.03 2.03
N ASN A 62 -16.63 -35.86 1.60
CA ASN A 62 -16.43 -36.82 0.51
C ASN A 62 -16.23 -36.17 -0.87
N THR A 63 -16.38 -34.85 -1.02
CA THR A 63 -16.01 -34.13 -2.25
C THR A 63 -14.53 -33.75 -2.33
N PHE A 64 -13.78 -33.92 -1.24
CA PHE A 64 -12.37 -33.52 -1.19
C PHE A 64 -11.53 -34.24 -2.25
N LYS A 65 -10.67 -33.49 -2.94
CA LYS A 65 -9.75 -33.98 -3.97
C LYS A 65 -8.47 -33.15 -3.93
N SER A 66 -7.33 -33.76 -4.28
CA SER A 66 -6.01 -33.10 -4.25
C SER A 66 -5.53 -32.56 -5.60
N ASN A 67 -6.29 -32.79 -6.68
CA ASN A 67 -5.94 -32.35 -8.03
C ASN A 67 -6.19 -30.85 -8.23
N ALA A 68 -5.38 -30.23 -9.10
CA ALA A 68 -5.53 -28.83 -9.46
C ALA A 68 -6.94 -28.57 -10.05
N SER A 69 -7.66 -27.61 -9.48
CA SER A 69 -8.92 -27.16 -10.06
C SER A 69 -8.63 -26.35 -11.34
N SER A 70 -9.44 -26.52 -12.38
CA SER A 70 -9.46 -25.60 -13.52
C SER A 70 -10.16 -24.28 -13.19
N THR A 71 -10.73 -24.15 -11.99
CA THR A 71 -11.33 -22.90 -11.50
C THR A 71 -10.26 -21.83 -11.34
N VAL A 72 -10.37 -20.79 -12.15
CA VAL A 72 -9.61 -19.55 -11.98
C VAL A 72 -10.32 -18.72 -10.92
N PHE A 73 -9.63 -18.39 -9.84
CA PHE A 73 -10.12 -17.43 -8.85
C PHE A 73 -9.67 -16.04 -9.26
N ASN A 74 -10.62 -15.12 -9.39
CA ASN A 74 -10.29 -13.70 -9.56
C ASN A 74 -9.79 -13.16 -8.22
N GLU A 75 -8.68 -12.44 -8.26
CA GLU A 75 -8.15 -11.78 -7.07
C GLU A 75 -9.08 -10.61 -6.69
N GLU A 76 -9.81 -10.79 -5.60
CA GLU A 76 -10.59 -9.72 -5.01
C GLU A 76 -9.69 -8.78 -4.20
N ARG A 77 -9.84 -7.48 -4.47
CA ARG A 77 -9.05 -6.40 -3.85
C ARG A 77 -9.91 -5.46 -3.01
N GLN A 78 -11.22 -5.64 -3.04
CA GLN A 78 -12.17 -4.89 -2.23
C GLN A 78 -13.10 -5.86 -1.52
N PHE A 79 -13.47 -5.53 -0.30
CA PHE A 79 -14.42 -6.28 0.48
C PHE A 79 -15.47 -5.35 1.07
N SER A 80 -16.72 -5.83 1.12
CA SER A 80 -17.82 -5.16 1.81
C SER A 80 -18.70 -6.22 2.48
N ASN A 81 -18.82 -6.14 3.79
CA ASN A 81 -19.80 -6.89 4.55
C ASN A 81 -21.06 -6.04 4.75
N SER A 82 -22.15 -6.44 4.10
CA SER A 82 -23.47 -5.82 4.26
C SER A 82 -24.23 -6.29 5.49
N ASN A 83 -23.81 -7.42 6.08
CA ASN A 83 -24.35 -7.90 7.34
C ASN A 83 -23.72 -7.15 8.51
N ASN A 84 -24.26 -7.32 9.71
CA ASN A 84 -23.64 -6.78 10.91
C ASN A 84 -22.40 -7.64 11.29
N PRO A 85 -21.25 -7.04 11.64
CA PRO A 85 -21.00 -5.60 11.62
C PRO A 85 -20.79 -5.14 10.19
N LYS A 86 -21.38 -3.99 9.86
CA LYS A 86 -21.22 -3.39 8.54
C LYS A 86 -19.80 -2.85 8.42
N PHE A 87 -19.04 -3.31 7.44
CA PHE A 87 -17.73 -2.73 7.17
C PHE A 87 -17.27 -3.02 5.75
N SER A 88 -16.26 -2.27 5.31
CA SER A 88 -15.63 -2.46 4.02
C SER A 88 -14.17 -2.02 4.06
N PHE A 89 -13.34 -2.60 3.20
CA PHE A 89 -11.91 -2.26 3.09
C PHE A 89 -11.36 -2.60 1.70
N GLN A 90 -10.19 -2.05 1.39
CA GLN A 90 -9.43 -2.31 0.17
C GLN A 90 -8.08 -2.96 0.50
N ALA A 91 -7.85 -4.16 0.00
CA ALA A 91 -6.60 -4.88 0.16
C ALA A 91 -5.48 -4.22 -0.67
N GLY A 92 -4.28 -4.17 -0.08
CA GLY A 92 -3.06 -3.72 -0.76
C GLY A 92 -2.67 -4.66 -1.91
N LYS A 93 -1.79 -4.20 -2.81
CA LYS A 93 -1.36 -4.98 -4.00
C LYS A 93 -0.71 -6.34 -3.69
N ASN A 94 -0.18 -6.51 -2.48
CA ASN A 94 0.48 -7.74 -2.02
C ASN A 94 -0.47 -8.70 -1.30
N TRP A 95 -1.75 -8.32 -1.18
CA TRP A 95 -2.76 -9.03 -0.42
C TRP A 95 -3.87 -9.52 -1.36
N ALA A 96 -4.42 -10.69 -1.09
CA ALA A 96 -5.55 -11.27 -1.81
C ALA A 96 -6.68 -11.59 -0.84
N ILE A 97 -7.90 -11.15 -1.16
CA ILE A 97 -9.07 -11.37 -0.31
C ILE A 97 -9.69 -12.72 -0.63
N MET A 98 -9.97 -13.49 0.40
CA MET A 98 -10.81 -14.67 0.36
C MET A 98 -12.05 -14.38 1.19
N THR A 99 -13.18 -14.19 0.51
CA THR A 99 -14.48 -14.03 1.17
C THR A 99 -14.86 -15.33 1.87
N ASN A 100 -15.40 -15.20 3.08
CA ASN A 100 -15.87 -16.35 3.84
C ASN A 100 -17.37 -16.21 4.07
N ASN A 101 -18.15 -17.24 3.75
CA ASN A 101 -19.60 -17.25 3.98
C ASN A 101 -19.91 -17.61 5.45
N SER A 102 -19.27 -16.90 6.37
CA SER A 102 -19.35 -17.13 7.80
C SER A 102 -19.88 -15.87 8.50
N LYS A 103 -20.75 -16.08 9.49
CA LYS A 103 -21.34 -15.01 10.29
C LYS A 103 -20.36 -14.43 11.32
N THR A 104 -19.29 -15.14 11.64
CA THR A 104 -18.26 -14.70 12.60
C THR A 104 -17.05 -14.19 11.83
N VAL A 105 -16.34 -15.06 11.11
CA VAL A 105 -15.23 -14.65 10.25
C VAL A 105 -15.76 -14.22 8.89
N SER A 106 -15.73 -12.93 8.61
CA SER A 106 -16.29 -12.33 7.38
C SER A 106 -15.32 -12.39 6.20
N ALA A 107 -14.01 -12.23 6.46
CA ALA A 107 -12.99 -12.26 5.42
C ALA A 107 -11.65 -12.75 5.96
N TYR A 108 -10.92 -13.46 5.09
CA TYR A 108 -9.48 -13.65 5.22
C TYR A 108 -8.77 -12.86 4.13
N VAL A 109 -7.60 -12.31 4.44
CA VAL A 109 -6.75 -11.61 3.48
C VAL A 109 -5.35 -12.20 3.57
N PHE A 110 -4.89 -12.87 2.53
CA PHE A 110 -3.61 -13.58 2.54
C PHE A 110 -2.52 -12.76 1.86
N HIS A 111 -1.33 -12.75 2.44
CA HIS A 111 -0.18 -12.13 1.79
C HIS A 111 0.36 -13.06 0.69
N LYS A 112 0.64 -12.51 -0.49
CA LYS A 112 1.01 -13.30 -1.68
C LYS A 112 2.41 -13.91 -1.59
N ASN A 113 3.32 -13.24 -0.88
CA ASN A 113 4.76 -13.54 -0.94
C ASN A 113 5.38 -13.95 0.41
N ILE A 114 4.72 -13.64 1.53
CA ILE A 114 5.20 -13.91 2.89
C ILE A 114 4.31 -15.02 3.41
N LYS A 115 4.86 -16.23 3.45
CA LYS A 115 4.12 -17.43 3.83
C LYS A 115 3.75 -17.33 5.31
N GLY A 116 2.54 -17.76 5.65
CA GLY A 116 2.03 -17.71 7.02
C GLY A 116 1.51 -16.33 7.45
N ALA A 117 1.61 -15.29 6.60
CA ALA A 117 0.99 -14.00 6.86
C ALA A 117 -0.44 -13.91 6.32
N PHE A 118 -1.40 -13.64 7.20
CA PHE A 118 -2.78 -13.40 6.81
C PHE A 118 -3.48 -12.47 7.81
N VAL A 119 -4.55 -11.84 7.34
CA VAL A 119 -5.42 -10.98 8.15
C VAL A 119 -6.80 -11.62 8.21
N LYS A 120 -7.39 -11.66 9.39
CA LYS A 120 -8.74 -12.13 9.65
C LYS A 120 -9.61 -10.95 10.10
N PHE A 121 -10.78 -10.80 9.47
CA PHE A 121 -11.83 -9.88 9.92
C PHE A 121 -12.95 -10.70 10.56
N GLU A 122 -13.17 -10.50 11.86
CA GLU A 122 -14.09 -11.28 12.68
C GLU A 122 -15.10 -10.41 13.42
N ALA A 123 -16.36 -10.83 13.37
CA ALA A 123 -17.45 -10.36 14.20
C ALA A 123 -17.52 -11.21 15.48
N SER A 124 -17.30 -10.59 16.62
CA SER A 124 -17.36 -11.25 17.93
C SER A 124 -18.49 -10.67 18.79
N ARG A 125 -19.25 -11.52 19.45
CA ARG A 125 -20.39 -11.08 20.28
C ARG A 125 -19.90 -10.34 21.52
N ILE A 126 -20.65 -9.32 21.91
CA ILE A 126 -20.52 -8.73 23.24
C ILE A 126 -21.05 -9.73 24.26
N THR A 127 -20.27 -10.02 25.30
CA THR A 127 -20.67 -10.90 26.41
C THR A 127 -21.03 -10.08 27.64
N GLU A 128 -21.62 -10.74 28.64
CA GLU A 128 -21.90 -10.11 29.95
C GLU A 128 -20.62 -9.58 30.62
N ASP A 129 -19.49 -10.25 30.42
CA ASP A 129 -18.20 -9.87 30.98
C ASP A 129 -17.62 -8.62 30.31
N THR A 130 -17.93 -8.38 29.03
CA THR A 130 -17.29 -7.31 28.24
C THR A 130 -18.20 -6.14 27.91
N LYS A 131 -19.52 -6.27 28.08
CA LYS A 131 -20.52 -5.26 27.63
C LYS A 131 -20.33 -3.88 28.22
N ASN A 132 -19.91 -3.80 29.48
CA ASN A 132 -19.82 -2.54 30.23
C ASN A 132 -18.39 -2.01 30.35
N LEU A 133 -17.40 -2.77 29.89
CA LEU A 133 -16.01 -2.34 29.98
C LEU A 133 -15.81 -1.14 29.04
N ASN A 134 -15.04 -0.13 29.46
CA ASN A 134 -14.44 0.84 28.55
C ASN A 134 -13.23 0.22 27.83
N ASN A 135 -12.43 1.00 27.08
CA ASN A 135 -11.31 0.43 26.33
C ASN A 135 -10.14 0.01 27.24
N ASP A 136 -9.81 0.80 28.27
CA ASP A 136 -8.76 0.48 29.23
C ASP A 136 -9.12 -0.79 30.02
N GLU A 137 -10.36 -0.86 30.49
CA GLU A 137 -10.90 -2.03 31.20
C GLU A 137 -10.93 -3.27 30.31
N PHE A 138 -11.32 -3.13 29.04
CA PHE A 138 -11.29 -4.25 28.10
C PHE A 138 -9.86 -4.70 27.80
N LEU A 139 -8.91 -3.77 27.67
CA LEU A 139 -7.49 -4.13 27.51
C LEU A 139 -6.93 -4.84 28.74
N ALA A 140 -7.34 -4.43 29.94
CA ALA A 140 -7.00 -5.15 31.18
C ALA A 140 -7.61 -6.56 31.21
N TYR A 141 -8.86 -6.70 30.78
CA TYR A 141 -9.52 -8.00 30.62
C TYR A 141 -8.76 -8.90 29.63
N VAL A 142 -8.33 -8.40 28.47
CA VAL A 142 -7.53 -9.16 27.50
C VAL A 142 -6.21 -9.64 28.12
N LYS A 143 -5.52 -8.80 28.90
CA LYS A 143 -4.28 -9.18 29.61
C LYS A 143 -4.54 -10.29 30.63
N GLN A 144 -5.66 -10.23 31.36
CA GLN A 144 -6.05 -11.28 32.28
C GLN A 144 -6.36 -12.59 31.56
N GLN A 145 -7.13 -12.55 30.48
CA GLN A 145 -7.44 -13.74 29.68
C GLN A 145 -6.20 -14.40 29.10
N LEU A 146 -5.20 -13.61 28.67
CA LEU A 146 -3.91 -14.16 28.25
C LEU A 146 -3.17 -14.84 29.40
N ALA A 147 -3.18 -14.26 30.60
CA ALA A 147 -2.55 -14.86 31.78
C ALA A 147 -3.19 -16.20 32.15
N GLU A 148 -4.53 -16.28 32.12
CA GLU A 148 -5.29 -17.51 32.34
C GLU A 148 -5.00 -18.55 31.26
N ALA A 149 -4.99 -18.15 29.98
CA ALA A 149 -4.65 -19.03 28.86
C ALA A 149 -3.25 -19.61 29.00
N ASN A 150 -2.27 -18.81 29.42
CA ASN A 150 -0.88 -19.25 29.65
C ASN A 150 -0.75 -20.33 30.73
N GLN A 151 -1.64 -20.38 31.73
CA GLN A 151 -1.66 -21.47 32.72
C GLN A 151 -2.03 -22.82 32.10
N ILE A 152 -2.78 -22.79 30.99
CA ILE A 152 -3.24 -23.99 30.27
C ILE A 152 -2.22 -24.35 29.19
N VAL A 153 -1.87 -23.41 28.31
CA VAL A 153 -1.04 -23.68 27.12
C VAL A 153 0.43 -23.94 27.46
N SER A 154 0.90 -23.56 28.65
CA SER A 154 2.23 -23.92 29.14
C SER A 154 2.45 -25.44 29.24
N ARG A 155 1.38 -26.21 29.42
CA ARG A 155 1.42 -27.68 29.38
C ARG A 155 1.72 -28.25 27.99
N LEU A 156 1.57 -27.41 26.95
CA LEU A 156 1.89 -27.73 25.55
C LEU A 156 3.21 -27.09 25.11
N ASP A 157 4.05 -26.64 26.06
CA ASP A 157 5.28 -25.88 25.79
C ASP A 157 5.03 -24.53 25.11
N LEU A 158 3.87 -23.90 25.30
CA LEU A 158 3.52 -22.63 24.66
C LEU A 158 3.28 -21.53 25.69
N LYS A 159 3.64 -20.30 25.33
CA LYS A 159 3.24 -19.08 26.05
C LYS A 159 2.98 -17.93 25.07
N GLY A 160 1.98 -17.11 25.37
CA GLY A 160 1.73 -15.84 24.70
C GLY A 160 2.20 -14.65 25.53
N GLU A 161 2.74 -13.63 24.87
CA GLU A 161 3.22 -12.39 25.50
C GLU A 161 2.68 -11.19 24.72
N ILE A 162 2.18 -10.16 25.43
CA ILE A 162 1.84 -8.86 24.81
C ILE A 162 3.11 -8.03 24.75
N VAL A 163 3.50 -7.63 23.54
CA VAL A 163 4.68 -6.82 23.27
C VAL A 163 4.35 -5.33 23.28
N LYS A 164 3.19 -4.97 22.74
CA LYS A 164 2.71 -3.59 22.69
C LYS A 164 1.19 -3.56 22.79
N SER A 165 0.65 -2.54 23.45
CA SER A 165 -0.79 -2.33 23.49
C SER A 165 -1.14 -0.86 23.60
N ASP A 166 -2.29 -0.47 23.07
CA ASP A 166 -2.87 0.87 23.17
C ASP A 166 -4.39 0.75 23.24
N ALA A 167 -5.01 1.30 24.28
CA ALA A 167 -6.47 1.24 24.46
C ALA A 167 -7.22 2.24 23.55
N HIS A 168 -6.54 3.26 23.04
CA HIS A 168 -7.13 4.40 22.33
C HIS A 168 -6.41 4.67 21.00
N TYR A 169 -6.09 3.60 20.28
CA TYR A 169 -5.38 3.68 19.01
C TYR A 169 -6.27 4.24 17.89
N LYS A 170 -5.73 5.18 17.12
CA LYS A 170 -6.37 5.74 15.94
C LYS A 170 -5.93 5.00 14.68
N ILE A 171 -6.87 4.33 14.00
CA ILE A 171 -6.63 3.69 12.70
C ILE A 171 -6.72 4.73 11.58
N ASN A 172 -7.86 5.42 11.48
CA ASN A 172 -8.13 6.44 10.47
C ASN A 172 -9.10 7.51 11.05
N ASN A 173 -9.70 8.37 10.23
CA ASN A 173 -10.60 9.43 10.71
C ASN A 173 -12.02 8.94 11.07
N GLU A 174 -12.45 7.79 10.57
CA GLU A 174 -13.73 7.17 10.93
C GLU A 174 -13.59 6.21 12.12
N VAL A 175 -12.43 5.57 12.23
CA VAL A 175 -12.12 4.55 13.23
C VAL A 175 -10.92 5.01 14.05
N ASP A 176 -11.19 5.83 15.08
CA ASP A 176 -10.15 6.58 15.81
C ASP A 176 -9.99 6.23 17.29
N ASN A 177 -10.80 5.32 17.82
CA ASN A 177 -10.76 4.89 19.21
C ASN A 177 -10.83 3.36 19.35
N VAL A 178 -9.70 2.69 19.08
CA VAL A 178 -9.60 1.23 18.94
C VAL A 178 -8.61 0.65 19.94
N ILE A 179 -8.89 -0.57 20.41
CA ILE A 179 -7.94 -1.30 21.25
C ILE A 179 -6.98 -2.05 20.34
N MET A 180 -5.70 -1.71 20.40
CA MET A 180 -4.62 -2.36 19.65
C MET A 180 -3.78 -3.23 20.59
N VAL A 181 -3.52 -4.48 20.19
CA VAL A 181 -2.66 -5.41 20.91
C VAL A 181 -1.73 -6.10 19.92
N GLU A 182 -0.44 -5.99 20.16
CA GLU A 182 0.62 -6.72 19.46
C GLU A 182 1.14 -7.80 20.41
N SER A 183 1.14 -9.05 19.96
CA SER A 183 1.50 -10.20 20.78
C SER A 183 2.38 -11.19 20.02
N VAL A 184 3.07 -12.03 20.77
CA VAL A 184 3.88 -13.13 20.24
C VAL A 184 3.56 -14.41 20.99
N ALA A 185 3.48 -15.52 20.28
CA ALA A 185 3.47 -16.85 20.87
C ALA A 185 4.87 -17.47 20.77
N LYS A 186 5.35 -18.08 21.85
CA LYS A 186 6.68 -18.68 21.94
C LYS A 186 6.62 -20.08 22.51
N SER A 187 7.58 -20.91 22.13
CA SER A 187 7.88 -22.14 22.86
C SER A 187 8.56 -21.79 24.19
N ILE A 188 8.14 -22.41 25.29
CA ILE A 188 8.71 -22.16 26.63
C ILE A 188 10.12 -22.76 26.71
N SER A 189 10.28 -24.00 26.24
CA SER A 189 11.53 -24.75 26.34
C SER A 189 12.64 -24.19 25.46
N SER A 190 12.30 -23.76 24.24
CA SER A 190 13.29 -23.25 23.28
C SER A 190 13.38 -21.72 23.25
N GLY A 191 12.38 -21.01 23.79
CA GLY A 191 12.26 -19.56 23.66
C GLY A 191 11.92 -19.07 22.25
N LYS A 192 11.78 -19.99 21.28
CA LYS A 192 11.54 -19.68 19.87
C LYS A 192 10.17 -19.06 19.65
N THR A 193 10.10 -17.99 18.87
CA THR A 193 8.82 -17.42 18.39
C THR A 193 8.17 -18.35 17.38
N ILE A 194 6.89 -18.64 17.59
CA ILE A 194 6.06 -19.51 16.75
C ILE A 194 5.12 -18.67 15.90
N ASP A 195 4.57 -17.62 16.50
CA ASP A 195 3.59 -16.74 15.88
C ASP A 195 3.76 -15.30 16.38
N GLN A 196 3.45 -14.35 15.53
CA GLN A 196 3.40 -12.93 15.84
C GLN A 196 2.07 -12.38 15.35
N ALA A 197 1.38 -11.63 16.21
CA ALA A 197 0.05 -11.12 15.91
C ALA A 197 -0.12 -9.64 16.21
N LEU A 198 -0.95 -8.96 15.42
CA LEU A 198 -1.41 -7.59 15.65
C LEU A 198 -2.93 -7.57 15.53
N THR A 199 -3.60 -7.27 16.64
CA THR A 199 -5.05 -7.29 16.77
C THR A 199 -5.59 -5.88 17.03
N TYR A 200 -6.62 -5.52 16.28
CA TYR A 200 -7.44 -4.33 16.50
C TYR A 200 -8.85 -4.76 16.90
N THR A 201 -9.33 -4.29 18.05
CA THR A 201 -10.69 -4.53 18.52
C THR A 201 -11.49 -3.23 18.47
N ILE A 202 -12.45 -3.17 17.55
CA ILE A 202 -13.34 -2.03 17.34
C ILE A 202 -14.67 -2.32 18.01
N LYS A 203 -15.06 -1.47 18.97
CA LYS A 203 -16.30 -1.64 19.72
C LYS A 203 -17.47 -1.01 18.96
N LEU A 204 -18.46 -1.83 18.61
CA LEU A 204 -19.67 -1.40 17.93
C LEU A 204 -20.88 -1.61 18.84
N ALA A 205 -22.04 -1.11 18.43
CA ALA A 205 -23.24 -1.12 19.26
C ALA A 205 -23.77 -2.53 19.62
N ARG A 206 -23.47 -3.56 18.83
CA ARG A 206 -24.03 -4.92 19.00
C ARG A 206 -22.98 -6.03 19.10
N GLU A 207 -21.77 -5.76 18.65
CA GLU A 207 -20.67 -6.73 18.51
C GLU A 207 -19.33 -5.99 18.42
N TYR A 208 -18.25 -6.75 18.40
CA TYR A 208 -16.92 -6.26 18.12
C TYR A 208 -16.54 -6.63 16.68
N LEU A 209 -15.91 -5.70 15.98
CA LEU A 209 -15.12 -6.02 14.80
C LEU A 209 -13.67 -6.19 15.22
N ILE A 210 -13.16 -7.41 15.10
CA ILE A 210 -11.80 -7.80 15.44
C ILE A 210 -11.03 -8.01 14.14
N VAL A 211 -9.95 -7.26 13.96
CA VAL A 211 -9.04 -7.42 12.82
C VAL A 211 -7.70 -7.94 13.36
N THR A 212 -7.34 -9.16 13.00
CA THR A 212 -6.10 -9.79 13.46
C THR A 212 -5.21 -10.09 12.26
N LEU A 213 -4.00 -9.55 12.27
CA LEU A 213 -2.90 -10.03 11.44
C LEU A 213 -2.14 -11.08 12.22
N ASP A 214 -1.95 -12.25 11.60
CA ASP A 214 -1.13 -13.35 12.11
C ASP A 214 0.07 -13.55 11.17
N LEU A 215 1.23 -13.90 11.73
CA LEU A 215 2.42 -14.32 11.00
C LEU A 215 3.07 -15.52 11.71
N TYR A 216 2.95 -16.69 11.09
CA TYR A 216 3.63 -17.92 11.51
C TYR A 216 5.11 -17.95 11.09
N SER A 217 5.90 -17.03 11.65
CA SER A 217 7.34 -16.88 11.40
C SER A 217 8.01 -16.16 12.56
N GLU A 218 9.27 -16.48 12.83
CA GLU A 218 10.12 -15.74 13.78
C GLU A 218 10.76 -14.47 13.17
N ASN A 219 10.57 -14.25 11.87
CA ASN A 219 11.19 -13.15 11.14
C ASN A 219 10.54 -11.79 11.47
N GLN A 220 11.21 -11.00 12.30
CA GLN A 220 10.74 -9.67 12.69
C GLN A 220 10.64 -8.68 11.52
N THR A 221 11.50 -8.79 10.51
CA THR A 221 11.49 -7.92 9.33
C THR A 221 10.24 -8.17 8.48
N GLU A 222 9.88 -9.45 8.29
CA GLU A 222 8.62 -9.82 7.64
C GLU A 222 7.43 -9.29 8.43
N PHE A 223 7.41 -9.47 9.76
CA PHE A 223 6.32 -8.97 10.60
C PHE A 223 6.14 -7.46 10.50
N ASN A 224 7.24 -6.70 10.59
CA ASN A 224 7.22 -5.25 10.45
C ASN A 224 6.71 -4.82 9.07
N THR A 225 7.03 -5.58 8.03
CA THR A 225 6.55 -5.35 6.66
C THR A 225 5.04 -5.54 6.59
N VAL A 226 4.52 -6.72 6.97
CA VAL A 226 3.07 -7.01 6.88
C VAL A 226 2.24 -6.13 7.81
N LYS A 227 2.80 -5.72 8.95
CA LYS A 227 2.20 -4.73 9.86
C LYS A 227 2.05 -3.36 9.20
N SER A 228 3.09 -2.86 8.54
CA SER A 228 3.03 -1.58 7.81
C SER A 228 2.01 -1.63 6.66
N GLU A 229 1.95 -2.77 5.96
CA GLU A 229 0.98 -2.98 4.89
C GLU A 229 -0.46 -3.08 5.41
N LEU A 230 -0.68 -3.77 6.54
CA LEU A 230 -1.99 -3.79 7.21
C LEU A 230 -2.42 -2.38 7.62
N ASN A 231 -1.52 -1.60 8.24
CA ASN A 231 -1.83 -0.22 8.63
C ASN A 231 -2.29 0.61 7.43
N SER A 232 -1.65 0.41 6.27
CA SER A 232 -2.03 1.05 5.00
C SER A 232 -3.38 0.55 4.49
N MET A 233 -3.65 -0.75 4.58
CA MET A 233 -4.94 -1.36 4.23
C MET A 233 -6.09 -0.78 5.08
N LEU A 234 -5.88 -0.68 6.40
CA LEU A 234 -6.88 -0.19 7.33
C LEU A 234 -7.15 1.32 7.23
N GLN A 235 -6.33 2.09 6.51
CA GLN A 235 -6.69 3.46 6.14
C GLN A 235 -7.97 3.52 5.29
N SER A 236 -8.27 2.45 4.55
CA SER A 236 -9.50 2.32 3.75
C SER A 236 -10.67 1.69 4.51
N LEU A 237 -10.48 1.27 5.77
CA LEU A 237 -11.52 0.64 6.56
C LEU A 237 -12.66 1.64 6.83
N SER A 238 -13.88 1.28 6.42
CA SER A 238 -15.10 2.01 6.76
C SER A 238 -16.07 1.11 7.50
N LEU A 239 -16.81 1.66 8.47
CA LEU A 239 -17.90 1.00 9.19
C LEU A 239 -19.26 1.22 8.51
N SER A 240 -19.23 1.84 7.32
CA SER A 240 -20.35 1.85 6.39
C SER A 240 -20.21 0.67 5.41
N ALA A 241 -21.24 -0.19 5.33
CA ALA A 241 -21.29 -1.29 4.35
C ALA A 241 -21.53 -0.82 2.90
N LYS A 242 -21.18 0.43 2.58
CA LYS A 242 -21.23 0.84 1.18
C LYS A 242 -20.20 -0.02 0.44
N PRO A 243 -20.51 -0.60 -0.72
CA PRO A 243 -19.44 -0.97 -1.63
C PRO A 243 -18.62 0.30 -1.79
N LEU A 244 -17.32 0.24 -1.48
CA LEU A 244 -16.41 1.33 -1.75
C LEU A 244 -16.58 1.61 -3.26
N ALA A 245 -17.40 2.60 -3.60
CA ALA A 245 -17.22 3.32 -4.84
C ALA A 245 -15.76 3.71 -4.77
N THR A 246 -14.95 3.13 -5.68
CA THR A 246 -13.50 3.37 -5.83
C THR A 246 -13.09 4.56 -5.00
N ILE A 247 -12.43 4.35 -3.85
CA ILE A 247 -11.87 5.48 -3.11
C ILE A 247 -10.79 6.01 -4.04
N THR A 248 -11.18 6.96 -4.90
CA THR A 248 -10.28 7.99 -5.34
C THR A 248 -9.76 8.54 -4.04
N PRO A 249 -8.46 8.37 -3.73
CA PRO A 249 -7.86 8.91 -2.52
C PRO A 249 -8.39 10.33 -2.35
N MET A 250 -8.88 10.68 -1.15
CA MET A 250 -9.45 12.01 -0.95
C MET A 250 -8.39 13.02 -1.41
N ILE A 251 -8.71 13.75 -2.48
CA ILE A 251 -7.75 14.66 -3.10
C ILE A 251 -7.46 15.74 -2.07
N ASP A 252 -6.24 15.73 -1.53
CA ASP A 252 -5.77 16.79 -0.66
C ASP A 252 -5.34 17.95 -1.56
N ASN A 253 -6.29 18.84 -1.85
CA ASN A 253 -6.06 20.02 -2.67
C ASN A 253 -4.95 20.93 -2.10
N LYS A 254 -4.72 20.95 -0.79
CA LYS A 254 -3.66 21.75 -0.16
C LYS A 254 -2.30 21.09 -0.38
N PHE A 255 -2.21 19.78 -0.20
CA PHE A 255 -1.01 19.00 -0.52
C PHE A 255 -0.66 19.11 -2.02
N ALA A 256 -1.62 18.82 -2.90
CA ALA A 256 -1.45 18.93 -4.35
C ALA A 256 -1.02 20.34 -4.79
N SER A 257 -1.60 21.39 -4.17
CA SER A 257 -1.23 22.78 -4.47
C SER A 257 0.22 23.11 -4.14
N ARG A 258 0.81 22.51 -3.10
CA ARG A 258 2.24 22.70 -2.76
C ARG A 258 3.17 22.04 -3.78
N LEU A 259 2.66 21.10 -4.57
CA LEU A 259 3.42 20.34 -5.55
C LEU A 259 3.26 20.88 -6.98
N LYS A 260 2.46 21.93 -7.18
CA LYS A 260 2.28 22.59 -8.49
C LYS A 260 3.61 22.90 -9.17
N GLY A 261 3.73 22.46 -10.42
CA GLY A 261 4.89 22.62 -11.27
C GLY A 261 6.06 21.68 -10.97
N LYS A 262 5.96 20.83 -9.94
CA LYS A 262 7.02 19.88 -9.62
C LYS A 262 6.97 18.66 -10.52
N LEU A 263 8.16 18.15 -10.80
CA LEU A 263 8.38 16.79 -11.27
C LEU A 263 8.47 15.87 -10.03
N LEU A 264 7.83 14.71 -10.09
CA LEU A 264 7.78 13.73 -9.02
C LEU A 264 8.28 12.38 -9.51
N LEU A 265 9.06 11.69 -8.66
CA LEU A 265 9.58 10.36 -8.90
C LEU A 265 8.89 9.38 -7.95
N GLN A 266 8.11 8.46 -8.50
CA GLN A 266 7.41 7.45 -7.72
C GLN A 266 8.38 6.34 -7.28
N VAL A 267 8.84 6.41 -6.04
CA VAL A 267 9.94 5.58 -5.54
C VAL A 267 9.53 4.13 -5.27
N GLU A 268 8.23 3.88 -5.07
CA GLU A 268 7.67 2.56 -4.74
C GLU A 268 7.11 1.81 -5.94
N ASP A 269 7.25 2.36 -7.15
CA ASP A 269 6.83 1.72 -8.39
C ASP A 269 7.71 2.10 -9.57
N ARG A 270 8.82 1.36 -9.71
CA ARG A 270 9.75 1.36 -10.86
C ARG A 270 10.25 2.75 -11.30
N GLY A 271 10.20 3.76 -10.44
CA GLY A 271 10.68 5.11 -10.75
C GLY A 271 9.87 5.82 -11.83
N ARG A 272 8.54 5.62 -11.86
CA ARG A 272 7.66 6.40 -12.76
C ARG A 272 7.74 7.89 -12.47
N ILE A 273 7.65 8.70 -13.52
CA ILE A 273 7.78 10.15 -13.44
C ILE A 273 6.41 10.79 -13.61
N TRP A 274 6.13 11.81 -12.81
CA TRP A 274 4.89 12.56 -12.85
C TRP A 274 5.18 14.06 -12.90
N TYR A 275 4.38 14.80 -13.66
CA TYR A 275 4.36 16.26 -13.66
C TYR A 275 3.07 16.76 -13.02
N VAL A 276 3.16 17.62 -12.01
CA VAL A 276 1.98 18.25 -11.41
C VAL A 276 1.73 19.59 -12.11
N ASN A 277 0.63 19.70 -12.83
CA ASN A 277 0.34 20.87 -13.64
C ASN A 277 0.09 22.12 -12.74
N PRO A 278 0.83 23.23 -12.94
CA PRO A 278 0.71 24.46 -12.16
C PRO A 278 -0.70 25.06 -12.16
N ASN A 279 -1.45 24.86 -13.24
CA ASN A 279 -2.74 25.53 -13.44
C ASN A 279 -3.86 24.86 -12.64
N ASN A 280 -3.84 23.52 -12.51
CA ASN A 280 -4.95 22.76 -11.92
C ASN A 280 -4.53 21.78 -10.80
N ALA A 281 -3.25 21.72 -10.43
CA ALA A 281 -2.70 20.79 -9.44
C ALA A 281 -2.88 19.29 -9.76
N LYS A 282 -3.24 18.93 -11.00
CA LYS A 282 -3.39 17.54 -11.39
C LYS A 282 -2.06 16.94 -11.83
N ARG A 283 -1.83 15.66 -11.50
CA ARG A 283 -0.64 14.90 -11.91
C ARG A 283 -0.83 14.25 -13.28
N HIS A 284 0.19 14.29 -14.11
CA HIS A 284 0.24 13.61 -15.40
C HIS A 284 1.48 12.74 -15.44
N GLU A 285 1.34 11.46 -15.79
CA GLU A 285 2.50 10.57 -15.98
C GLU A 285 3.31 11.05 -17.18
N VAL A 286 4.64 11.05 -17.07
CA VAL A 286 5.55 11.39 -18.17
C VAL A 286 6.28 10.12 -18.61
N THR A 287 6.08 9.74 -19.87
CA THR A 287 6.74 8.63 -20.53
C THR A 287 7.21 9.07 -21.91
N PHE A 288 8.15 8.34 -22.53
CA PHE A 288 8.51 8.62 -23.92
C PHE A 288 7.31 8.58 -24.88
N ALA A 289 6.39 7.63 -24.66
CA ALA A 289 5.24 7.43 -25.52
C ALA A 289 4.23 8.60 -25.48
N ASN A 290 4.08 9.27 -24.33
CA ASN A 290 3.08 10.33 -24.16
C ASN A 290 3.65 11.75 -24.11
N ALA A 291 4.98 11.92 -24.02
CA ALA A 291 5.60 13.21 -23.76
C ALA A 291 5.22 14.29 -24.79
N LEU A 292 5.18 13.96 -26.10
CA LEU A 292 4.80 14.92 -27.14
C LEU A 292 3.40 15.49 -26.90
N ASN A 293 2.42 14.60 -26.70
CA ASN A 293 1.03 14.98 -26.45
C ASN A 293 0.89 15.76 -25.14
N LEU A 294 1.64 15.36 -24.10
CA LEU A 294 1.67 16.05 -22.82
C LEU A 294 2.20 17.48 -22.98
N PHE A 295 3.32 17.67 -23.68
CA PHE A 295 3.89 18.99 -23.91
C PHE A 295 2.98 19.89 -24.74
N GLN A 296 2.40 19.37 -25.83
CA GLN A 296 1.45 20.13 -26.65
C GLN A 296 0.25 20.64 -25.86
N ARG A 297 -0.21 19.87 -24.88
CA ARG A 297 -1.39 20.20 -24.07
C ARG A 297 -1.08 21.09 -22.88
N LEU A 298 0.08 20.87 -22.24
CA LEU A 298 0.38 21.46 -20.93
C LEU A 298 1.40 22.60 -21.00
N ALA A 299 2.20 22.68 -22.07
CA ALA A 299 3.19 23.72 -22.21
C ALA A 299 2.56 25.06 -22.56
N LEU A 300 3.13 26.13 -22.00
CA LEU A 300 2.77 27.50 -22.33
C LEU A 300 3.62 27.99 -23.51
N GLY A 301 2.98 28.52 -24.55
CA GLY A 301 3.69 29.17 -25.65
C GLY A 301 4.51 30.38 -25.17
N ILE A 302 5.74 30.50 -25.65
CA ILE A 302 6.63 31.63 -25.35
C ILE A 302 7.39 32.08 -26.61
N SER A 303 7.51 33.40 -26.80
CA SER A 303 8.31 34.01 -27.87
C SER A 303 9.81 33.94 -27.55
N ASN A 304 10.66 34.04 -28.56
CA ASN A 304 12.11 34.09 -28.40
C ASN A 304 12.50 35.29 -27.52
N THR A 305 11.90 36.45 -27.78
CA THR A 305 12.16 37.70 -27.03
C THR A 305 11.94 37.55 -25.53
N ASP A 306 10.90 36.83 -25.10
CA ASP A 306 10.62 36.62 -23.67
C ASP A 306 11.40 35.44 -23.11
N LEU A 307 11.55 34.37 -23.89
CA LEU A 307 12.34 33.20 -23.51
C LEU A 307 13.78 33.63 -23.18
N TYR A 308 14.40 34.48 -24.00
CA TYR A 308 15.76 35.01 -23.81
C TYR A 308 15.94 35.92 -22.59
N LYS A 309 14.86 36.30 -21.90
CA LYS A 309 14.93 37.00 -20.62
C LYS A 309 14.98 36.04 -19.42
N ILE A 310 15.02 34.73 -19.67
CA ILE A 310 15.10 33.68 -18.64
C ILE A 310 16.47 33.01 -18.80
N LEU A 311 17.24 32.96 -17.70
CA LEU A 311 18.57 32.35 -17.71
C LEU A 311 18.47 30.86 -18.03
N THR A 312 19.33 30.38 -18.94
CA THR A 312 19.51 28.94 -19.18
C THR A 312 20.24 28.31 -18.00
N HIS A 313 19.84 27.12 -17.58
CA HIS A 313 20.62 26.37 -16.61
C HIS A 313 21.92 25.89 -17.27
N PRO A 314 23.11 26.07 -16.67
CA PRO A 314 24.37 25.68 -17.30
C PRO A 314 24.42 24.22 -17.79
N GLU A 315 23.77 23.29 -17.08
CA GLU A 315 23.75 21.86 -17.46
C GLU A 315 22.72 21.53 -18.55
N SER A 316 21.98 22.53 -19.02
CA SER A 316 21.10 22.39 -20.16
C SER A 316 21.82 22.51 -21.50
N VAL A 317 23.07 22.98 -21.51
CA VAL A 317 23.88 23.19 -22.72
C VAL A 317 25.13 22.31 -22.70
N SER A 318 25.67 22.05 -23.89
CA SER A 318 26.92 21.28 -24.02
C SER A 318 28.12 22.11 -23.58
N ARG A 319 29.17 21.44 -23.11
CA ARG A 319 30.45 22.10 -22.76
C ARG A 319 31.28 22.45 -23.98
N ASP A 320 31.10 21.72 -25.08
CA ASP A 320 32.00 21.71 -26.23
C ASP A 320 31.32 22.18 -27.52
N VAL A 321 30.15 22.83 -27.40
CA VAL A 321 29.39 23.40 -28.52
C VAL A 321 29.44 24.93 -28.41
N ASP A 322 29.58 25.58 -29.55
CA ASP A 322 29.39 27.01 -29.78
C ASP A 322 28.22 27.11 -30.77
N THR A 323 27.04 27.43 -30.25
CA THR A 323 25.77 27.34 -31.01
C THR A 323 25.60 28.50 -31.98
N ASP A 324 26.10 29.69 -31.67
CA ASP A 324 25.97 30.88 -32.53
C ASP A 324 27.23 31.22 -33.34
N GLY A 325 28.35 30.54 -33.07
CA GLY A 325 29.58 30.59 -33.83
C GLY A 325 30.43 31.83 -33.57
N ASP A 326 30.27 32.48 -32.41
CA ASP A 326 31.00 33.70 -32.06
C ASP A 326 32.39 33.44 -31.43
N GLY A 327 32.74 32.17 -31.22
CA GLY A 327 34.00 31.72 -30.65
C GLY A 327 33.96 31.49 -29.14
N PHE A 328 32.79 31.55 -28.50
CA PHE A 328 32.57 31.15 -27.11
C PHE A 328 31.76 29.86 -27.01
N LEU A 329 32.12 29.02 -26.04
CA LEU A 329 31.39 27.78 -25.79
C LEU A 329 30.11 28.06 -24.98
N ASP A 330 29.00 27.43 -25.35
CA ASP A 330 27.67 27.65 -24.77
C ASP A 330 27.68 27.59 -23.25
N ARG A 331 28.42 26.62 -22.69
CA ARG A 331 28.52 26.44 -21.23
C ARG A 331 29.16 27.66 -20.56
N SER A 332 30.25 28.17 -21.11
CA SER A 332 30.97 29.32 -20.56
C SER A 332 30.13 30.59 -20.63
N GLU A 333 29.38 30.75 -21.73
CA GLU A 333 28.44 31.85 -21.91
C GLU A 333 27.31 31.81 -20.87
N VAL A 334 26.64 30.67 -20.71
CA VAL A 334 25.54 30.51 -19.75
C VAL A 334 26.02 30.73 -18.31
N GLU A 335 27.21 30.24 -17.95
CA GLU A 335 27.81 30.49 -16.63
C GLU A 335 28.13 31.97 -16.39
N ALA A 336 28.47 32.72 -17.44
CA ALA A 336 28.75 34.16 -17.38
C ALA A 336 27.51 35.06 -17.58
N GLY A 337 26.33 34.47 -17.85
CA GLY A 337 25.04 35.14 -18.00
C GLY A 337 24.72 35.62 -19.43
N TYR A 338 25.40 35.06 -20.43
CA TYR A 338 25.13 35.29 -21.85
C TYR A 338 24.15 34.25 -22.42
N ASN A 339 23.62 34.53 -23.61
CA ASN A 339 22.68 33.65 -24.30
C ASN A 339 23.42 32.93 -25.45
N PRO A 340 23.55 31.60 -25.41
CA PRO A 340 24.33 30.84 -26.40
C PRO A 340 23.70 30.80 -27.81
N GLU A 341 22.60 31.51 -28.02
CA GLU A 341 21.90 31.58 -29.31
C GLU A 341 22.01 32.97 -29.95
N ILE A 342 22.79 33.88 -29.36
CA ILE A 342 22.90 35.27 -29.80
C ILE A 342 24.37 35.67 -29.76
N ALA A 343 25.00 35.66 -30.93
CA ALA A 343 26.41 35.98 -31.09
C ALA A 343 26.77 37.31 -30.43
N SER A 344 27.80 37.27 -29.59
CA SER A 344 28.33 38.43 -28.89
C SER A 344 28.87 39.46 -29.88
N ASN A 345 28.67 40.75 -29.59
CA ASN A 345 29.23 41.80 -30.44
C ASN A 345 30.70 42.06 -30.04
N PRO A 346 31.70 41.79 -30.92
CA PRO A 346 33.10 41.95 -30.55
C PRO A 346 33.49 43.38 -30.14
N LYS A 347 32.75 44.40 -30.61
CA LYS A 347 32.99 45.81 -30.30
C LYS A 347 32.39 46.26 -28.95
N HIS A 348 31.47 45.47 -28.37
CA HIS A 348 30.69 45.85 -27.19
C HIS A 348 30.49 44.69 -26.20
N ARG A 349 31.52 43.85 -26.03
CA ARG A 349 31.49 42.68 -25.13
C ARG A 349 31.00 43.05 -23.72
N GLY A 350 29.99 42.34 -23.22
CA GLY A 350 29.38 42.57 -21.91
C GLY A 350 28.07 43.35 -21.95
N ASN A 351 27.81 44.13 -23.01
CA ASN A 351 26.52 44.82 -23.20
C ASN A 351 25.42 43.89 -23.77
N ASP A 352 25.82 42.70 -24.21
CA ASP A 352 25.04 41.59 -24.75
C ASP A 352 24.64 40.56 -23.69
N LYS A 353 25.00 40.76 -22.42
CA LYS A 353 24.50 39.94 -21.32
C LYS A 353 22.97 39.89 -21.33
N ILE A 354 22.43 38.73 -20.96
CA ILE A 354 21.00 38.53 -20.84
C ILE A 354 20.43 39.58 -19.88
N LYS A 355 19.52 40.41 -20.39
CA LYS A 355 18.68 41.29 -19.57
C LYS A 355 17.60 40.46 -18.91
N TYR A 356 17.99 39.71 -17.89
CA TYR A 356 17.11 38.74 -17.24
C TYR A 356 15.94 39.44 -16.55
N ASN A 357 14.75 38.85 -16.66
CA ASN A 357 13.54 39.36 -16.04
C ASN A 357 13.14 38.43 -14.90
N THR A 358 13.52 38.78 -13.67
CA THR A 358 13.23 38.00 -12.45
C THR A 358 11.73 37.77 -12.26
N SER A 359 10.90 38.78 -12.55
CA SER A 359 9.44 38.68 -12.40
C SER A 359 8.86 37.67 -13.40
N LEU A 360 9.36 37.67 -14.63
CA LEU A 360 8.99 36.68 -15.64
C LEU A 360 9.44 35.27 -15.23
N ALA A 361 10.71 35.11 -14.84
CA ALA A 361 11.26 33.82 -14.42
C ALA A 361 10.49 33.25 -13.22
N ASN A 362 10.22 34.07 -12.19
CA ASN A 362 9.44 33.67 -11.02
C ASN A 362 8.01 33.24 -11.37
N ARG A 363 7.35 33.96 -12.30
CA ARG A 363 6.01 33.60 -12.77
C ARG A 363 5.98 32.28 -13.52
N LEU A 364 7.10 31.88 -14.14
CA LEU A 364 7.19 30.70 -14.99
C LEU A 364 7.74 29.46 -14.27
N LYS A 365 8.16 29.55 -13.01
CA LYS A 365 8.67 28.41 -12.23
C LYS A 365 7.73 27.20 -12.28
N GLY A 366 8.30 26.04 -12.56
CA GLY A 366 7.62 24.76 -12.70
C GLY A 366 6.75 24.63 -13.95
N LYS A 367 6.76 25.60 -14.89
CA LYS A 367 6.03 25.49 -16.15
C LYS A 367 6.87 24.82 -17.23
N LEU A 368 6.19 24.02 -18.03
CA LEU A 368 6.65 23.60 -19.34
C LEU A 368 6.38 24.74 -20.33
N LEU A 369 7.35 25.06 -21.19
CA LEU A 369 7.23 26.10 -22.21
C LEU A 369 7.44 25.51 -23.59
N LEU A 370 6.70 26.02 -24.57
CA LEU A 370 6.86 25.70 -25.98
C LEU A 370 7.33 26.94 -26.71
N GLN A 371 8.53 26.89 -27.29
CA GLN A 371 9.08 27.98 -28.07
C GLN A 371 8.38 28.02 -29.44
N VAL A 372 7.50 29.00 -29.64
CA VAL A 372 6.59 29.03 -30.81
C VAL A 372 7.25 29.54 -32.09
N GLU A 373 8.37 30.26 -31.96
CA GLU A 373 9.09 30.89 -33.08
C GLU A 373 10.29 30.05 -33.57
N ASN A 374 10.60 28.92 -32.91
CA ASN A 374 11.73 28.07 -33.29
C ASN A 374 11.43 26.57 -33.08
N LYS A 375 10.99 25.90 -34.16
CA LYS A 375 10.87 24.43 -34.30
C LYS A 375 10.13 23.69 -33.17
N GLY A 376 9.38 24.40 -32.31
CA GLY A 376 8.64 23.79 -31.20
C GLY A 376 9.53 23.22 -30.09
N ARG A 377 10.68 23.83 -29.80
CA ARG A 377 11.54 23.42 -28.67
C ARG A 377 10.81 23.51 -27.34
N ILE A 378 11.07 22.55 -26.47
CA ILE A 378 10.40 22.42 -25.17
C ILE A 378 11.37 22.78 -24.07
N TRP A 379 10.86 23.53 -23.09
CA TRP A 379 11.64 23.97 -21.95
C TRP A 379 10.90 23.67 -20.65
N TYR A 380 11.64 23.43 -19.58
CA TYR A 380 11.13 23.39 -18.22
C TYR A 380 11.83 24.47 -17.39
N VAL A 381 11.07 25.34 -16.72
CA VAL A 381 11.64 26.33 -15.81
C VAL A 381 11.67 25.73 -14.40
N ASP A 382 12.85 25.60 -13.81
CA ASP A 382 13.01 25.05 -12.48
C ASP A 382 12.58 26.04 -11.37
N PHE A 383 12.72 25.63 -10.10
CA PHE A 383 12.37 26.47 -8.97
C PHE A 383 13.45 27.52 -8.61
N GLU A 384 14.63 27.47 -9.22
CA GLU A 384 15.62 28.55 -9.21
C GLU A 384 15.25 29.66 -10.22
N GLY A 385 14.34 29.38 -11.16
CA GLY A 385 13.94 30.30 -12.21
C GLY A 385 14.80 30.20 -13.47
N LYS A 386 15.58 29.11 -13.61
CA LYS A 386 16.38 28.83 -14.80
C LYS A 386 15.63 27.87 -15.73
N ARG A 387 15.80 28.03 -17.03
CA ARG A 387 15.20 27.16 -18.05
C ARG A 387 16.14 26.00 -18.39
N TRP A 388 15.54 24.83 -18.58
CA TRP A 388 16.18 23.61 -19.06
C TRP A 388 15.54 23.21 -20.38
N GLU A 389 16.34 22.96 -21.40
CA GLU A 389 15.86 22.40 -22.66
C GLU A 389 15.55 20.91 -22.47
N VAL A 390 14.35 20.54 -22.90
CA VAL A 390 13.86 19.16 -22.87
C VAL A 390 13.90 18.61 -24.29
N THR A 391 14.72 17.59 -24.48
CA THR A 391 14.91 16.88 -25.75
C THR A 391 14.55 15.42 -25.58
N TRP A 392 14.30 14.70 -26.68
CA TRP A 392 14.10 13.25 -26.62
C TRP A 392 15.29 12.49 -26.03
N LYS A 393 16.51 13.02 -26.17
CA LYS A 393 17.72 12.39 -25.66
C LYS A 393 17.86 12.53 -24.15
N ASN A 394 17.41 13.64 -23.57
CA ASN A 394 17.61 13.93 -22.13
C ASN A 394 16.34 13.83 -21.28
N LEU A 395 15.15 13.69 -21.88
CA LEU A 395 13.85 13.82 -21.21
C LEU A 395 13.77 13.09 -19.86
N MET A 396 13.95 11.77 -19.87
CA MET A 396 13.73 10.96 -18.67
C MET A 396 14.80 11.20 -17.60
N ASP A 397 16.05 11.38 -18.01
CA ASP A 397 17.16 11.59 -17.06
C ASP A 397 17.13 12.98 -16.45
N LEU A 398 16.82 14.00 -17.27
CA LEU A 398 16.56 15.36 -16.79
C LEU A 398 15.40 15.38 -15.80
N PHE A 399 14.29 14.73 -16.15
CA PHE A 399 13.11 14.77 -15.28
C PHE A 399 13.34 14.00 -13.97
N ARG A 400 14.03 12.85 -14.01
CA ARG A 400 14.46 12.15 -12.78
C ARG A 400 15.36 13.02 -11.92
N LYS A 401 16.35 13.68 -12.53
CA LYS A 401 17.29 14.57 -11.83
C LYS A 401 16.58 15.71 -11.11
N LEU A 402 15.57 16.29 -11.74
CA LEU A 402 14.82 17.42 -11.19
C LEU A 402 13.63 17.01 -10.30
N ALA A 403 13.32 15.71 -10.23
CA ALA A 403 12.14 15.22 -9.54
C ALA A 403 12.33 15.10 -8.02
N LEU A 404 11.22 15.33 -7.30
CA LEU A 404 11.09 15.02 -5.88
C LEU A 404 10.55 13.60 -5.70
N GLY A 405 11.17 12.79 -4.82
CA GLY A 405 10.64 11.47 -4.48
C GLY A 405 9.26 11.53 -3.84
N ILE A 406 8.35 10.63 -4.22
CA ILE A 406 7.00 10.53 -3.66
C ILE A 406 6.56 9.07 -3.48
N THR A 407 5.88 8.79 -2.37
CA THR A 407 5.30 7.46 -2.07
C THR A 407 4.02 7.24 -2.88
N ASN A 408 3.57 5.99 -2.99
CA ASN A 408 2.28 5.69 -3.64
C ASN A 408 1.12 6.35 -2.89
N ASN A 409 1.17 6.34 -1.55
CA ASN A 409 0.13 6.93 -0.70
C ASN A 409 0.01 8.44 -0.92
N ASP A 410 1.12 9.16 -0.92
CA ASP A 410 1.12 10.62 -1.12
C ASP A 410 0.77 10.99 -2.55
N LEU A 411 1.33 10.26 -3.53
CA LEU A 411 1.01 10.47 -4.94
C LEU A 411 -0.49 10.36 -5.15
N SER A 412 -1.12 9.33 -4.56
CA SER A 412 -2.54 9.01 -4.68
C SER A 412 -3.45 10.20 -4.34
N GLN A 413 -3.05 11.07 -3.41
CA GLN A 413 -3.80 12.26 -2.97
C GLN A 413 -3.80 13.43 -3.98
N ILE A 414 -3.10 13.30 -5.10
CA ILE A 414 -3.05 14.29 -6.18
C ILE A 414 -3.91 13.80 -7.35
N ASP A 415 -4.92 14.55 -7.78
CA ASP A 415 -5.85 14.09 -8.80
C ASP A 415 -5.15 13.82 -10.14
N ILE A 416 -5.58 12.80 -10.88
CA ILE A 416 -5.00 12.47 -12.18
C ILE A 416 -5.54 13.44 -13.24
N GLY A 417 -4.63 14.00 -14.03
CA GLY A 417 -4.98 14.83 -15.15
C GLY A 417 -5.21 13.97 -16.38
N ASN A 418 -6.33 14.23 -17.08
CA ASN A 418 -6.59 13.64 -18.40
C ASN A 418 -5.48 13.99 -19.38
#